data_AF-A0A8J7ZUX6-F1
#
_entry.id   AF-A0A8J7ZUX6-F1
#
_cell.length_a   1.000
_cell.length_b   1.000
_cell.length_c   1.000
_cell.angle_alpha   90.00
_cell.angle_beta   90.00
_cell.angle_gamma   90.00
#
_symmetry.space_group_name_H-M   'P 1'
#
loop_
_entity.id
_entity.type
_entity.pdbx_description
1 polymer ?
#
loop_
_entity_poly.entity_id
_entity_poly.type
_entity_poly.pdbx_seq_one_letter_code
_entity_poly.pdbx_strand_id
1 'polypeptide(L)'
;MDSSGTGRIHPSVHPKEDIRKGYIISDGGGGPLERVLIGLRKPRRRYLLYYLQVQQHAHIAEAAQYIGACEWECELEEVPAEAHEDIKIDLFHVHLPYLADLDFVEYDPRNGDIRFCDPPDKLVEFLELAAETEDINLPDLETD
;
A
#
# COMPACT_ATOMS: atom_id res chain seq x y z
N MET A 1 -28.59 47.93 -36.76
CA MET A 1 -27.92 48.83 -35.80
C MET A 1 -28.35 48.31 -34.45
N ASP A 2 -27.66 47.25 -34.02
CA ASP A 2 -28.02 46.41 -32.89
C ASP A 2 -26.89 45.38 -32.75
N SER A 3 -26.51 45.12 -31.50
CA SER A 3 -25.30 44.41 -31.14
C SER A 3 -25.61 43.23 -30.23
N SER A 4 -24.59 42.39 -30.03
CA SER A 4 -24.42 41.48 -28.89
C SER A 4 -25.13 40.13 -29.00
N GLY A 5 -24.30 39.08 -29.09
CA GLY A 5 -24.73 37.68 -29.13
C GLY A 5 -23.55 36.72 -28.90
N THR A 6 -22.68 37.01 -27.93
CA THR A 6 -21.53 36.15 -27.57
C THR A 6 -22.01 34.84 -26.93
N GLY A 7 -22.24 33.82 -27.75
CA GLY A 7 -22.54 32.45 -27.31
C GLY A 7 -21.27 31.70 -26.90
N ARG A 8 -21.26 31.17 -25.67
CA ARG A 8 -20.10 30.49 -25.08
C ARG A 8 -19.85 29.12 -25.73
N ILE A 9 -18.57 28.77 -25.89
CA ILE A 9 -18.16 27.40 -26.17
C ILE A 9 -18.50 26.54 -24.94
N HIS A 10 -19.43 25.59 -25.09
CA HIS A 10 -19.61 24.53 -24.10
C HIS A 10 -18.53 23.46 -24.34
N PRO A 11 -17.60 23.23 -23.38
CA PRO A 11 -16.78 22.01 -23.43
C PRO A 11 -17.71 20.80 -23.26
N SER A 12 -17.46 19.77 -24.06
CA SER A 12 -18.31 18.57 -24.09
C SER A 12 -18.29 17.83 -22.75
N VAL A 13 -19.45 17.31 -22.38
CA VAL A 13 -19.65 16.52 -21.16
C VAL A 13 -18.93 15.18 -21.30
N HIS A 14 -17.90 14.96 -20.46
CA HIS A 14 -17.41 13.62 -20.14
C HIS A 14 -17.90 13.25 -18.74
N PRO A 15 -18.91 12.37 -18.62
CA PRO A 15 -19.26 11.77 -17.35
C PRO A 15 -18.40 10.50 -17.16
N LYS A 16 -17.46 10.55 -16.21
CA LYS A 16 -16.85 9.37 -15.61
C LYS A 16 -16.90 9.46 -14.09
N GLU A 17 -18.11 9.68 -13.57
CA GLU A 17 -18.45 9.33 -12.20
C GLU A 17 -18.67 7.81 -12.13
N ASP A 18 -17.59 7.06 -11.99
CA ASP A 18 -17.62 5.71 -11.40
C ASP A 18 -16.90 5.74 -10.04
N ILE A 19 -17.39 6.62 -9.17
CA ILE A 19 -17.08 6.63 -7.73
C ILE A 19 -17.81 5.44 -7.10
N ARG A 20 -17.37 4.21 -7.39
CA ARG A 20 -18.05 2.98 -6.97
C ARG A 20 -17.52 2.46 -5.64
N LYS A 21 -18.21 2.90 -4.58
CA LYS A 21 -18.39 2.26 -3.27
C LYS A 21 -17.15 2.23 -2.36
N GLY A 22 -17.32 2.56 -1.08
CA GLY A 22 -16.41 2.06 -0.04
C GLY A 22 -16.21 2.93 1.20
N TYR A 23 -16.24 4.26 1.10
CA TYR A 23 -15.94 5.14 2.24
C TYR A 23 -17.07 5.17 3.30
N ILE A 24 -17.08 4.18 4.19
CA ILE A 24 -17.99 4.06 5.35
C ILE A 24 -17.42 4.84 6.56
N ILE A 25 -18.32 5.37 7.40
CA ILE A 25 -18.13 6.35 8.50
C ILE A 25 -18.45 5.64 9.84
N SER A 26 -17.89 5.92 11.02
CA SER A 26 -17.07 7.04 11.59
C SER A 26 -15.63 6.57 11.96
N ASP A 27 -14.78 7.19 12.80
CA ASP A 27 -14.85 8.26 13.84
C ASP A 27 -13.50 9.00 13.95
N GLY A 28 -13.51 10.28 14.36
CA GLY A 28 -12.30 10.98 14.81
C GLY A 28 -11.29 11.49 13.76
N GLY A 29 -11.70 12.38 12.85
CA GLY A 29 -10.88 13.57 12.58
C GLY A 29 -9.93 13.64 11.37
N GLY A 30 -10.02 12.76 10.37
CA GLY A 30 -9.17 12.88 9.15
C GLY A 30 -9.86 12.53 7.84
N GLY A 31 -9.49 13.24 6.76
CA GLY A 31 -9.97 12.98 5.40
C GLY A 31 -9.37 11.70 4.77
N PRO A 32 -9.80 11.31 3.56
CA PRO A 32 -9.30 10.11 2.88
C PRO A 32 -7.77 10.01 2.81
N LEU A 33 -7.10 11.13 2.46
CA LEU A 33 -5.64 11.24 2.42
C LEU A 33 -4.99 11.04 3.79
N GLU A 34 -5.61 11.51 4.87
CA GLU A 34 -5.06 11.41 6.22
C GLU A 34 -5.12 9.97 6.74
N ARG A 35 -6.19 9.22 6.44
CA ARG A 35 -6.24 7.77 6.68
C ARG A 35 -5.07 7.05 6.00
N VAL A 36 -4.80 7.37 4.74
CA VAL A 36 -3.67 6.80 3.98
C VAL A 36 -2.34 7.16 4.62
N LEU A 37 -2.09 8.42 4.95
CA LEU A 37 -0.83 8.85 5.58
C LEU A 37 -0.62 8.25 6.98
N ILE A 38 -1.68 8.10 7.79
CA ILE A 38 -1.64 7.36 9.06
C ILE A 38 -1.40 5.86 8.82
N GLY A 39 -1.92 5.31 7.72
CA GLY A 39 -1.65 3.97 7.21
C GLY A 39 -0.18 3.74 6.86
N LEU A 40 0.43 4.68 6.16
CA LEU A 40 1.82 4.58 5.71
C LEU A 40 2.84 5.04 6.77
N ARG A 41 2.39 5.50 7.95
CA ARG A 41 3.29 5.98 9.03
C ARG A 41 4.22 4.91 9.61
N LYS A 42 3.86 3.62 9.57
CA LYS A 42 4.65 2.53 10.19
C LYS A 42 5.62 1.89 9.18
N PRO A 43 6.93 1.74 9.51
CA PRO A 43 7.92 1.13 8.61
C PRO A 43 7.50 -0.25 8.09
N ARG A 44 7.19 -1.21 8.97
CA ARG A 44 6.70 -2.55 8.60
C ARG A 44 5.54 -2.55 7.58
N ARG A 45 4.65 -1.55 7.63
CA ARG A 45 3.56 -1.40 6.65
C ARG A 45 4.06 -0.88 5.30
N ARG A 46 5.02 0.04 5.27
CA ARG A 46 5.68 0.48 4.03
C ARG A 46 6.50 -0.64 3.41
N TYR A 47 7.36 -1.29 4.19
CA TYR A 47 8.22 -2.40 3.76
C TYR A 47 7.39 -3.54 3.14
N LEU A 48 6.26 -3.90 3.74
CA LEU A 48 5.32 -4.84 3.14
C LEU A 48 4.80 -4.39 1.77
N LEU A 49 4.42 -3.12 1.63
CA LEU A 49 3.89 -2.59 0.36
C LEU A 49 4.99 -2.44 -0.70
N TYR A 50 6.23 -2.14 -0.32
CA TYR A 50 7.40 -2.16 -1.22
C TYR A 50 7.59 -3.56 -1.81
N TYR A 51 7.58 -4.58 -0.97
CA TYR A 51 7.69 -5.99 -1.38
C TYR A 51 6.51 -6.42 -2.27
N LEU A 52 5.29 -6.10 -1.88
CA LEU A 52 4.07 -6.43 -2.63
C LEU A 52 3.92 -5.65 -3.94
N GLN A 53 4.48 -4.46 -4.07
CA GLN A 53 4.53 -3.74 -5.35
C GLN A 53 5.35 -4.51 -6.39
N VAL A 54 6.40 -5.20 -5.96
CA VAL A 54 7.26 -6.03 -6.82
C VAL A 54 6.64 -7.41 -7.04
N GLN A 55 6.27 -8.13 -5.97
CA GLN A 55 5.84 -9.54 -6.05
C GLN A 55 4.34 -9.72 -6.33
N GLN A 56 3.50 -8.70 -6.07
CA GLN A 56 2.02 -8.69 -6.19
C GLN A 56 1.26 -9.69 -5.28
N HIS A 57 1.93 -10.73 -4.80
CA HIS A 57 1.43 -11.74 -3.89
C HIS A 57 2.56 -12.22 -2.97
N ALA A 58 2.22 -12.69 -1.77
CA ALA A 58 3.18 -13.20 -0.79
C ALA A 58 2.46 -14.07 0.24
N HIS A 59 3.17 -15.04 0.83
CA HIS A 59 2.77 -15.64 2.09
C HIS A 59 3.30 -14.80 3.28
N ILE A 60 2.55 -14.74 4.38
CA ILE A 60 2.90 -13.93 5.57
C ILE A 60 4.29 -14.23 6.15
N ALA A 61 4.79 -15.46 6.02
CA ALA A 61 6.14 -15.81 6.46
C ALA A 61 7.23 -15.20 5.57
N GLU A 62 7.00 -15.08 4.26
CA GLU A 62 7.94 -14.47 3.31
C GLU A 62 7.97 -12.95 3.52
N ALA A 63 6.80 -12.35 3.68
CA ALA A 63 6.65 -10.94 4.07
C ALA A 63 7.35 -10.62 5.40
N ALA A 64 7.25 -11.51 6.41
CA ALA A 64 7.95 -11.35 7.66
C ALA A 64 9.48 -11.49 7.52
N GLN A 65 9.95 -12.37 6.63
CA GLN A 65 11.38 -12.51 6.29
C GLN A 65 11.92 -11.22 5.69
N TYR A 66 11.23 -10.68 4.68
CA TYR A 66 11.62 -9.44 4.01
C TYR A 66 11.66 -8.25 4.96
N ILE A 67 10.60 -8.05 5.74
CA ILE A 67 10.54 -6.96 6.74
C ILE A 67 11.64 -7.14 7.79
N GLY A 68 11.98 -8.37 8.16
CA GLY A 68 13.07 -8.69 9.06
C GLY A 68 14.42 -8.24 8.51
N ALA A 69 14.73 -8.57 7.26
CA ALA A 69 15.95 -8.12 6.58
C ALA A 69 16.03 -6.57 6.55
N CYS A 70 14.93 -5.89 6.23
CA CYS A 70 14.87 -4.42 6.25
C CYS A 70 15.02 -3.81 7.65
N GLU A 71 14.55 -4.46 8.72
CA GLU A 71 14.66 -3.93 10.10
C GLU A 71 15.99 -4.24 10.78
N TRP A 72 16.69 -5.30 10.33
CA TRP A 72 17.97 -5.76 10.90
C TRP A 72 19.18 -5.42 10.04
N GLU A 73 18.98 -4.81 8.86
CA GLU A 73 20.02 -4.44 7.89
C GLU A 73 20.90 -5.66 7.53
N CYS A 74 20.26 -6.80 7.25
CA CYS A 74 20.93 -8.08 6.96
C CYS A 74 20.28 -8.81 5.77
N GLU A 75 20.95 -9.86 5.28
CA GLU A 75 20.40 -10.72 4.21
C GLU A 75 19.20 -11.53 4.69
N LEU A 76 18.36 -12.00 3.76
CA LEU A 76 17.14 -12.76 4.08
C LEU A 76 17.42 -13.98 4.95
N GLU A 77 18.49 -14.73 4.70
CA GLU A 77 18.87 -15.92 5.47
C GLU A 77 19.44 -15.61 6.86
N GLU A 78 19.82 -14.36 7.13
CA GLU A 78 20.46 -13.93 8.38
C GLU A 78 19.49 -13.36 9.41
N VAL A 79 18.21 -13.16 9.05
CA VAL A 79 17.18 -12.65 9.96
C VAL A 79 17.00 -13.57 11.18
N PRO A 80 17.09 -13.06 12.42
CA PRO A 80 16.87 -13.88 13.61
C PRO A 80 15.46 -14.49 13.65
N ALA A 81 15.37 -15.78 13.94
CA ALA A 81 14.08 -16.49 13.99
C ALA A 81 13.08 -15.91 15.02
N GLU A 82 13.58 -15.32 16.12
CA GLU A 82 12.75 -14.60 17.10
C GLU A 82 12.14 -13.32 16.49
N ALA A 83 12.94 -12.54 15.75
CA ALA A 83 12.47 -11.35 15.05
C ALA A 83 11.47 -11.68 13.93
N HIS A 84 11.72 -12.76 13.19
CA HIS A 84 10.79 -13.27 12.17
C HIS A 84 9.42 -13.58 12.76
N GLU A 85 9.38 -14.33 13.87
CA GLU A 85 8.13 -14.70 14.53
C GLU A 85 7.39 -13.47 15.08
N ASP A 86 8.10 -12.55 15.74
CA ASP A 86 7.54 -11.29 16.26
C ASP A 86 6.95 -10.42 15.14
N ILE A 87 7.64 -10.29 14.00
CA ILE A 87 7.14 -9.55 12.83
C ILE A 87 5.90 -10.24 12.26
N LYS A 88 5.90 -11.57 12.16
CA LYS A 88 4.77 -12.35 11.64
C LYS A 88 3.52 -12.21 12.54
N ILE A 89 3.70 -12.16 13.87
CA ILE A 89 2.65 -11.86 14.85
C ILE A 89 2.09 -10.44 14.65
N ASP A 90 2.95 -9.44 14.50
CA ASP A 90 2.55 -8.04 14.25
C ASP A 90 1.84 -7.86 12.89
N LEU A 91 2.30 -8.57 11.84
CA LEU A 91 1.64 -8.63 10.55
C LEU A 91 0.22 -9.18 10.69
N PHE A 92 0.07 -10.34 11.34
CA PHE A 92 -1.21 -11.02 11.51
C PHE A 92 -2.22 -10.19 12.31
N HIS A 93 -1.80 -9.64 13.46
CA HIS A 93 -2.72 -9.00 14.40
C HIS A 93 -2.93 -7.49 14.17
N VAL A 94 -1.98 -6.80 13.54
CA VAL A 94 -1.98 -5.32 13.51
C VAL A 94 -1.86 -4.76 12.10
N HIS A 95 -0.93 -5.25 11.28
CA HIS A 95 -0.58 -4.55 10.03
C HIS A 95 -1.45 -4.99 8.86
N LEU A 96 -1.65 -6.29 8.63
CA LEU A 96 -2.47 -6.79 7.53
C LEU A 96 -3.96 -6.42 7.70
N PRO A 97 -4.60 -6.56 8.87
CA PRO A 97 -5.97 -6.10 9.06
C PRO A 97 -6.13 -4.60 8.77
N TYR A 98 -5.18 -3.78 9.22
CA TYR A 98 -5.24 -2.33 9.00
C TYR A 98 -5.02 -1.93 7.53
N LEU A 99 -4.17 -2.65 6.79
CA LEU A 99 -3.97 -2.42 5.36
C LEU A 99 -5.14 -2.92 4.51
N ALA A 100 -5.82 -3.98 4.94
CA ALA A 100 -7.08 -4.42 4.35
C ALA A 100 -8.21 -3.39 4.58
N ASP A 101 -8.30 -2.78 5.77
CA ASP A 101 -9.22 -1.65 6.06
C ASP A 101 -8.93 -0.37 5.22
N LEU A 102 -7.82 -0.33 4.48
CA LEU A 102 -7.44 0.71 3.53
C LEU A 102 -7.55 0.27 2.06
N ASP A 103 -8.01 -0.96 1.79
CA ASP A 103 -8.05 -1.59 0.47
C ASP A 103 -6.66 -1.68 -0.21
N PHE A 104 -5.55 -1.67 0.56
CA PHE A 104 -4.18 -1.76 0.02
C PHE A 104 -3.73 -3.21 -0.21
N VAL A 105 -4.28 -4.14 0.57
CA VAL A 105 -4.03 -5.58 0.42
C VAL A 105 -5.33 -6.36 0.64
N GLU A 106 -5.43 -7.51 -0.01
CA GLU A 106 -6.29 -8.59 0.45
C GLU A 106 -5.44 -9.54 1.31
N TYR A 107 -6.02 -10.06 2.40
CA TYR A 107 -5.36 -10.99 3.31
C TYR A 107 -6.31 -12.10 3.76
N ASP A 108 -5.92 -13.36 3.57
CA ASP A 108 -6.62 -14.50 4.18
C ASP A 108 -5.81 -15.04 5.38
N PRO A 109 -6.30 -14.83 6.62
CA PRO A 109 -5.62 -15.29 7.83
C PRO A 109 -5.67 -16.81 8.05
N ARG A 110 -6.32 -17.59 7.16
CA ARG A 110 -6.44 -19.06 7.29
C ARG A 110 -5.27 -19.82 6.67
N ASN A 111 -4.76 -19.31 5.56
CA ASN A 111 -3.60 -19.84 4.82
C ASN A 111 -2.39 -18.90 4.90
N GLY A 112 -2.57 -17.63 5.25
CA GLY A 112 -1.49 -16.64 5.33
C GLY A 112 -1.24 -15.91 4.01
N ASP A 113 -2.12 -16.06 3.01
CA ASP A 113 -1.95 -15.47 1.69
C ASP A 113 -2.27 -13.97 1.70
N ILE A 114 -1.36 -13.18 1.14
CA ILE A 114 -1.45 -11.72 1.00
C ILE A 114 -1.40 -11.39 -0.49
N ARG A 115 -2.28 -10.52 -0.96
CA ARG A 115 -2.31 -10.02 -2.34
C ARG A 115 -2.30 -8.50 -2.36
N PHE A 116 -1.50 -7.89 -3.22
CA PHE A 116 -1.55 -6.46 -3.47
C PHE A 116 -2.85 -6.10 -4.20
N CYS A 117 -3.50 -5.02 -3.77
CA CYS A 117 -4.62 -4.44 -4.50
C CYS A 117 -4.11 -3.38 -5.46
N ASP A 118 -4.53 -3.40 -6.73
CA ASP A 118 -4.15 -2.42 -7.77
C ASP A 118 -4.34 -0.97 -7.25
N PRO A 119 -3.25 -0.28 -6.84
CA PRO A 119 -3.38 1.03 -6.22
C PRO A 119 -3.36 2.11 -7.30
N PRO A 120 -3.80 3.35 -7.00
CA PRO A 120 -3.59 4.46 -7.92
C PRO A 120 -2.09 4.71 -8.15
N ASP A 121 -1.69 5.02 -9.38
CA ASP A 121 -0.29 5.28 -9.78
C ASP A 121 0.48 6.18 -8.80
N LYS A 122 -0.19 7.21 -8.24
CA LYS A 122 0.41 8.14 -7.26
C LYS A 122 0.80 7.52 -5.93
N LEU A 123 0.19 6.39 -5.55
CA LEU A 123 0.61 5.62 -4.38
C LEU A 123 1.84 4.77 -4.71
N VAL A 124 1.91 4.23 -5.93
CA VAL A 124 3.11 3.55 -6.46
C VAL A 124 4.30 4.50 -6.48
N GLU A 125 4.16 5.68 -7.11
CA GLU A 125 5.17 6.75 -7.13
C GLU A 125 5.61 7.18 -5.71
N PHE A 126 4.68 7.21 -4.75
CA PHE A 126 4.99 7.53 -3.35
C PHE A 126 5.78 6.42 -2.66
N LEU A 127 5.41 5.16 -2.89
CA LEU A 127 6.09 4.00 -2.29
C LEU A 127 7.52 3.85 -2.84
N GLU A 128 7.72 4.09 -4.14
CA GLU A 128 9.05 4.15 -4.78
C GLU A 128 9.93 5.22 -4.12
N LEU A 129 9.45 6.46 -4.08
CA LEU A 129 10.17 7.58 -3.43
C LEU A 129 10.47 7.30 -1.95
N ALA A 130 9.54 6.65 -1.24
CA ALA A 130 9.71 6.32 0.16
C ALA A 130 10.75 5.20 0.37
N ALA A 131 10.78 4.18 -0.49
CA ALA A 131 11.81 3.13 -0.48
C ALA A 131 13.21 3.72 -0.77
N GLU A 132 13.34 4.57 -1.81
CA GLU A 132 14.58 5.31 -2.11
C GLU A 132 15.04 6.18 -0.92
N THR A 133 14.11 6.84 -0.23
CA THR A 133 14.42 7.70 0.93
C THR A 133 14.85 6.89 2.16
N GLU A 134 14.43 5.64 2.25
CA GLU A 134 14.71 4.73 3.37
C GLU A 134 15.92 3.82 3.10
N ASP A 135 16.62 4.01 1.97
CA ASP A 135 17.76 3.19 1.49
C ASP A 135 17.41 1.69 1.40
N ILE A 136 16.13 1.38 1.17
CA ILE A 136 15.64 0.01 1.01
C ILE A 136 15.89 -0.42 -0.43
N ASN A 137 16.92 -1.25 -0.62
CA ASN A 137 17.13 -1.90 -1.89
C ASN A 137 16.02 -2.95 -2.12
N LEU A 138 15.11 -2.66 -3.06
CA LEU A 138 14.12 -3.63 -3.50
C LEU A 138 14.88 -4.86 -4.04
N PRO A 139 14.58 -6.08 -3.56
CA PRO A 139 15.32 -7.27 -3.97
C PRO A 139 15.11 -7.47 -5.46
N ASP A 140 16.22 -7.61 -6.19
CA ASP A 140 16.20 -7.86 -7.63
C ASP A 140 15.29 -9.06 -7.92
N LEU A 141 14.48 -8.92 -8.97
CA LEU A 141 13.55 -9.96 -9.44
C LEU A 141 14.32 -11.16 -10.01
N GLU A 142 14.82 -12.05 -9.16
CA GLU A 142 15.11 -13.43 -9.56
C GLU A 142 13.78 -14.16 -9.81
N THR A 143 13.27 -14.00 -11.03
CA THR A 143 12.22 -14.84 -11.58
C THR A 143 12.81 -16.21 -11.94
N ASP A 144 12.42 -17.25 -11.20
CA ASP A 144 12.67 -18.67 -11.52
C ASP A 144 11.62 -19.21 -12.51
#